data_AF-A0A959NNQ2-F1
#
_entry.id   AF-A0A959NNQ2-F1
#
_cell.length_a   1.000
_cell.length_b   1.000
_cell.length_c   1.000
_cell.angle_alpha   90.00
_cell.angle_beta   90.00
_cell.angle_gamma   90.00
#
_symmetry.space_group_name_H-M   'P 1'
#
loop_
_entity.id
_entity.type
_entity.pdbx_description
1 polymer ?
#
loop_
_entity_poly.entity_id
_entity_poly.type
_entity_poly.pdbx_seq_one_letter_code
_entity_poly.pdbx_strand_id
1 'polypeptide(L)'
;MVRRSRDAKFVIYQVLYIFVITVLALKGAEINLGEVVSKENVVQKSVRDSLINVVDSLSELGLKFNIEIDSNVVTENKTLKEKLSKLNNQVASLSKKVIEIPKPEKIIPVEKKKEEILPAPFSKNLEFLQYATNTAENKGDYEVSIVDAANNVIANVNPKSKKDFELADQSEVIIKYGNQSDRIKVKKNYPPEIEIKKVTNKMDKSDIYVKDLQRTTCFTVEIKDERIDQIKVSSSGPITVSAPQKNKNGNLVYNVSLQLVNTADKFDEWTDRNSQLVDQEGRYKANFFFTAFDNKSKQKTEVGDVFYFTDFSK
;
A
#
# COMPACT_ATOMS: atom_id res chain seq x y z
N MET A 1 15.53 48.00 -32.28
CA MET A 1 15.27 48.14 -30.83
C MET A 1 13.81 48.55 -30.60
N VAL A 2 12.84 47.61 -30.58
CA VAL A 2 11.49 47.81 -29.98
C VAL A 2 10.86 46.41 -29.71
N ARG A 3 11.07 45.84 -28.52
CA ARG A 3 10.28 44.69 -27.98
C ARG A 3 10.20 44.77 -26.45
N ARG A 4 9.83 45.94 -25.91
CA ARG A 4 9.69 46.15 -24.44
C ARG A 4 8.30 46.63 -24.00
N SER A 5 7.36 46.87 -24.90
CA SER A 5 6.05 47.45 -24.57
C SER A 5 4.90 46.44 -24.47
N ARG A 6 5.08 45.19 -24.91
CA ARG A 6 4.03 44.17 -24.86
C ARG A 6 3.88 43.53 -23.48
N ASP A 7 5.00 43.30 -22.79
CA ASP A 7 4.99 42.72 -21.43
C ASP A 7 4.47 43.69 -20.38
N ALA A 8 4.83 44.98 -20.45
CA ALA A 8 4.37 45.94 -19.45
C ALA A 8 2.84 46.05 -19.40
N LYS A 9 2.17 46.08 -20.57
CA LYS A 9 0.70 46.11 -20.63
C LYS A 9 0.10 44.82 -20.06
N PHE A 10 0.65 43.66 -20.42
CA PHE A 10 0.17 42.37 -19.92
C PHE A 10 0.31 42.24 -18.40
N VAL A 11 1.45 42.66 -17.86
CA VAL A 11 1.71 42.68 -16.42
C VAL A 11 0.76 43.66 -15.71
N ILE A 12 0.56 44.86 -16.27
CA ILE A 12 -0.40 45.83 -15.72
C ILE A 12 -1.82 45.24 -15.68
N TYR A 13 -2.28 44.59 -16.76
CA TYR A 13 -3.60 43.98 -16.78
C TYR A 13 -3.75 42.82 -15.78
N GLN A 14 -2.73 41.97 -15.62
CA GLN A 14 -2.78 40.88 -14.64
C GLN A 14 -2.79 41.42 -13.20
N VAL A 15 -2.00 42.45 -12.90
CA VAL A 15 -1.98 43.06 -11.57
C VAL A 15 -3.32 43.76 -11.27
N LEU A 16 -3.90 44.46 -12.24
CA LEU A 16 -5.23 45.08 -12.09
C LEU A 16 -6.31 44.02 -11.86
N TYR A 17 -6.26 42.90 -12.57
CA TYR A 17 -7.21 41.81 -12.41
C TYR A 17 -7.14 41.18 -11.01
N ILE A 18 -5.92 40.89 -10.52
CA ILE A 18 -5.72 40.37 -9.16
C ILE A 18 -6.19 41.40 -8.12
N PHE A 19 -5.90 42.69 -8.33
CA PHE A 19 -6.30 43.75 -7.41
C PHE A 19 -7.82 43.92 -7.33
N VAL A 20 -8.54 43.81 -8.46
CA VAL A 20 -10.01 43.86 -8.47
C VAL A 20 -10.61 42.65 -7.75
N ILE A 21 -10.05 41.45 -7.95
CA ILE A 21 -10.49 40.24 -7.25
C ILE A 21 -10.26 40.35 -5.74
N THR A 22 -9.10 40.85 -5.30
CA THR A 22 -8.82 41.00 -3.87
C THR A 22 -9.70 42.07 -3.22
N VAL A 23 -9.99 43.18 -3.92
CA VAL A 23 -10.92 44.20 -3.43
C VAL A 23 -12.36 43.66 -3.35
N LEU A 24 -12.80 42.86 -4.31
CA LEU A 24 -14.12 42.22 -4.28
C LEU A 24 -14.22 41.16 -3.16
N ALA A 25 -13.15 40.39 -2.93
CA ALA A 25 -13.07 39.42 -1.83
C ALA A 25 -13.03 40.12 -0.46
N LEU A 26 -12.26 41.21 -0.31
CA LEU A 26 -12.21 42.01 0.92
C LEU A 26 -13.53 42.73 1.22
N LYS A 27 -14.31 43.09 0.19
CA LYS A 27 -15.68 43.61 0.36
C LYS A 27 -16.73 42.54 0.64
N GLY A 28 -16.35 41.26 0.72
CA GLY A 28 -17.24 40.16 1.10
C GLY A 28 -18.30 39.80 0.05
N ALA A 29 -18.04 40.10 -1.24
CA ALA A 29 -18.92 39.65 -2.31
C ALA A 29 -18.63 38.18 -2.66
N GLU A 30 -19.57 37.27 -2.40
CA GLU A 30 -19.54 35.91 -2.95
C GLU A 30 -19.66 35.97 -4.48
N ILE A 31 -18.53 35.90 -5.19
CA ILE A 31 -18.53 35.82 -6.65
C ILE A 31 -18.77 34.36 -7.03
N ASN A 32 -20.02 34.05 -7.37
CA ASN A 32 -20.40 32.77 -7.95
C ASN A 32 -20.03 32.78 -9.45
N LEU A 33 -18.87 32.21 -9.79
CA LEU A 33 -18.34 32.12 -11.17
C LEU A 33 -19.08 31.09 -12.05
N GLY A 34 -20.19 30.52 -11.56
CA GLY A 34 -20.94 29.45 -12.24
C GLY A 34 -21.93 29.89 -13.32
N GLU A 35 -22.16 31.20 -13.52
CA GLU A 35 -23.25 31.64 -14.39
C GLU A 35 -22.79 32.64 -15.47
N VAL A 36 -22.09 32.11 -16.47
CA VAL A 36 -22.09 32.68 -17.82
C VAL A 36 -22.62 31.58 -18.76
N VAL A 37 -23.94 31.38 -18.75
CA VAL A 37 -24.59 30.44 -19.67
C VAL A 37 -25.15 31.24 -20.84
N SER A 38 -24.55 31.03 -22.02
CA SER A 38 -25.03 31.54 -23.31
C SER A 38 -26.47 31.08 -23.55
N LYS A 39 -27.32 31.98 -24.08
CA LYS A 39 -28.76 31.75 -24.36
C LYS A 39 -29.08 30.55 -25.26
N GLU A 40 -28.09 29.89 -25.83
CA GLU A 40 -28.23 28.76 -26.75
C GLU A 40 -28.49 27.42 -26.05
N ASN A 41 -28.29 27.31 -24.73
CA ASN A 41 -28.46 26.08 -23.95
C ASN A 41 -29.69 26.07 -23.00
N VAL A 42 -30.73 26.85 -23.30
CA VAL A 42 -31.95 26.87 -22.46
C VAL A 42 -32.99 25.91 -23.03
N VAL A 43 -33.07 24.69 -22.48
CA VAL A 43 -34.18 23.77 -22.74
C VAL A 43 -35.47 24.36 -22.13
N GLN A 44 -36.55 24.44 -22.92
CA GLN A 44 -37.84 24.97 -22.48
C GLN A 44 -38.35 24.24 -21.23
N LYS A 45 -38.80 25.00 -20.22
CA LYS A 45 -39.15 24.52 -18.87
C LYS A 45 -40.15 23.35 -18.87
N SER A 46 -41.09 23.32 -19.82
CA SER A 46 -42.10 22.25 -19.96
C SER A 46 -41.51 20.88 -20.36
N VAL A 47 -40.44 20.86 -21.14
CA VAL A 47 -39.77 19.62 -21.59
C VAL A 47 -38.96 19.02 -20.45
N ARG A 48 -38.38 19.87 -19.60
CA ARG A 48 -37.65 19.45 -18.40
C ARG A 48 -38.56 18.72 -17.41
N ASP A 49 -39.73 19.26 -17.14
CA ASP A 49 -40.69 18.67 -16.19
C ASP A 49 -41.23 17.31 -16.69
N SER A 50 -41.41 17.16 -18.01
CA SER A 50 -41.84 15.88 -18.60
C SER A 50 -40.76 14.79 -18.51
N LEU A 51 -39.48 15.15 -18.73
CA LEU A 51 -38.36 14.21 -18.64
C LEU A 51 -38.08 13.81 -17.18
N ILE A 52 -38.20 14.74 -16.24
CA ILE A 52 -38.05 14.46 -14.80
C ILE A 52 -39.10 13.43 -14.36
N ASN A 53 -40.37 13.63 -14.69
CA ASN A 53 -41.43 12.68 -14.31
C ASN A 53 -41.20 11.27 -14.87
N VAL A 54 -40.64 11.16 -16.08
CA VAL A 54 -40.30 9.87 -16.69
C VAL A 54 -39.09 9.24 -16.00
N VAL A 55 -38.05 10.02 -15.69
CA VAL A 55 -36.86 9.54 -14.96
C VAL A 55 -37.22 9.11 -13.53
N ASP A 56 -38.08 9.86 -12.85
CA ASP A 56 -38.54 9.55 -11.49
C ASP A 56 -39.38 8.25 -11.49
N SER A 57 -40.31 8.10 -12.43
CA SER A 57 -41.10 6.87 -12.58
C SER A 57 -40.23 5.63 -12.87
N LEU A 58 -39.17 5.79 -13.66
CA LEU A 58 -38.26 4.69 -14.04
C LEU A 58 -37.22 4.37 -12.95
N SER A 59 -36.85 5.35 -12.12
CA SER A 59 -35.96 5.15 -10.98
C SER A 59 -36.69 4.54 -9.77
N GLU A 60 -37.98 4.83 -9.59
CA GLU A 60 -38.85 4.10 -8.65
C GLU A 60 -38.96 2.60 -9.00
N LEU A 61 -38.80 2.24 -10.28
CA LEU A 61 -38.71 0.85 -10.75
C LEU A 61 -37.33 0.21 -10.58
N GLY A 62 -36.34 0.92 -10.01
CA GLY A 62 -35.03 0.38 -9.64
C GLY A 62 -34.02 0.23 -10.77
N LEU A 63 -34.28 0.79 -11.96
CA LEU A 63 -33.39 0.73 -13.12
C LEU A 63 -32.35 1.87 -13.07
N LYS A 64 -31.05 1.54 -13.10
CA LYS A 64 -29.95 2.54 -13.20
C LYS A 64 -29.63 2.78 -14.67
N PHE A 65 -29.77 4.03 -15.13
CA PHE A 65 -29.41 4.43 -16.49
C PHE A 65 -28.05 5.11 -16.52
N ASN A 66 -27.22 4.76 -17.51
CA ASN A 66 -26.05 5.53 -17.91
C ASN A 66 -26.37 6.18 -19.26
N ILE A 67 -26.48 7.50 -19.30
CA ILE A 67 -26.76 8.24 -20.54
C ILE A 67 -25.45 8.90 -20.98
N GLU A 68 -24.82 8.35 -22.01
CA GLU A 68 -23.66 8.95 -22.66
C GLU A 68 -24.15 9.84 -23.79
N ILE A 69 -23.93 11.16 -23.68
CA ILE A 69 -24.29 12.15 -24.69
C ILE A 69 -23.04 12.45 -25.51
N ASP A 70 -23.01 11.99 -26.75
CA ASP A 70 -21.95 12.31 -27.71
C ASP A 70 -22.17 13.73 -28.27
N SER A 71 -21.21 14.63 -28.03
CA SER A 71 -21.28 16.05 -28.36
C SER A 71 -20.94 16.38 -29.83
N ASN A 72 -20.60 15.39 -30.67
CA ASN A 72 -20.14 15.60 -32.04
C ASN A 72 -21.19 15.40 -33.16
N VAL A 73 -22.48 15.30 -32.83
CA VAL A 73 -23.52 15.09 -33.86
C VAL A 73 -24.04 16.42 -34.41
N VAL A 74 -23.52 16.83 -35.57
CA VAL A 74 -23.82 18.13 -36.22
C VAL A 74 -25.15 18.13 -37.00
N THR A 75 -25.79 16.98 -37.25
CA THR A 75 -27.08 16.93 -37.97
C THR A 75 -28.06 15.92 -37.39
N GLU A 76 -29.30 16.36 -37.19
CA GLU A 76 -30.43 15.55 -36.72
C GLU A 76 -30.66 14.34 -37.64
N ASN A 77 -30.44 13.13 -37.10
CA ASN A 77 -30.65 11.90 -37.86
C ASN A 77 -32.15 11.60 -38.00
N LYS A 78 -32.73 12.00 -39.13
CA LYS A 78 -34.17 11.86 -39.45
C LYS A 78 -34.68 10.43 -39.28
N THR A 79 -33.86 9.42 -39.58
CA THR A 79 -34.26 8.01 -39.47
C THR A 79 -34.47 7.56 -38.03
N LEU A 80 -33.66 8.07 -37.09
CA LEU A 80 -33.80 7.78 -35.66
C LEU A 80 -35.01 8.49 -35.06
N LYS A 81 -35.31 9.71 -35.53
CA LYS A 81 -36.51 10.46 -35.12
C LYS A 81 -37.80 9.73 -35.50
N GLU A 82 -37.85 9.16 -36.71
CA GLU A 82 -39.00 8.36 -37.15
C GLU A 82 -39.12 7.03 -36.39
N LYS A 83 -37.99 6.38 -36.05
CA LYS A 83 -38.02 5.17 -35.19
C LYS A 83 -38.50 5.49 -33.78
N LEU A 84 -38.08 6.61 -33.20
CA LEU A 84 -38.54 7.09 -31.89
C LEU A 84 -40.03 7.43 -31.89
N SER A 85 -40.55 8.08 -32.94
CA SER A 85 -41.98 8.39 -33.02
C SER A 85 -42.83 7.13 -33.13
N LYS A 86 -42.38 6.13 -33.90
CA LYS A 86 -43.04 4.82 -33.99
C LYS A 86 -43.04 4.08 -32.65
N LEU A 87 -41.91 4.08 -31.93
CA LEU A 87 -41.79 3.49 -30.60
C LEU A 87 -42.68 4.19 -29.58
N ASN A 88 -42.71 5.53 -29.55
CA ASN A 88 -43.58 6.28 -28.65
C ASN A 88 -45.06 6.02 -28.93
N ASN A 89 -45.45 5.88 -30.20
CA ASN A 89 -46.82 5.51 -30.56
C ASN A 89 -47.16 4.07 -30.14
N GLN A 90 -46.21 3.13 -30.22
CA GLN A 90 -46.40 1.79 -29.69
C GLN A 90 -46.53 1.79 -28.16
N VAL A 91 -45.69 2.53 -27.45
CA VAL A 91 -45.75 2.66 -25.98
C VAL A 91 -47.07 3.32 -25.55
N ALA A 92 -47.54 4.36 -26.24
CA ALA A 92 -48.83 4.99 -25.98
C ALA A 92 -50.02 4.06 -26.26
N SER A 93 -49.89 3.16 -27.24
CA SER A 93 -50.92 2.13 -27.51
C SER A 93 -50.93 1.02 -26.46
N LEU A 94 -49.76 0.68 -25.91
CA LEU A 94 -49.61 -0.30 -24.84
C LEU A 94 -50.09 0.27 -23.49
N SER A 95 -49.81 1.54 -23.20
CA SER A 95 -50.28 2.18 -21.96
C SER A 95 -51.81 2.30 -21.90
N LYS A 96 -52.48 2.47 -23.05
CA LYS A 96 -53.96 2.39 -23.13
C LYS A 96 -54.51 0.98 -22.84
N LYS A 97 -53.77 -0.08 -23.17
CA LYS A 97 -54.15 -1.47 -22.85
C LYS A 97 -53.93 -1.86 -21.38
N VAL A 98 -53.11 -1.12 -20.63
CA VAL A 98 -52.81 -1.40 -19.20
C VAL A 98 -53.91 -0.86 -18.26
N ILE A 99 -54.80 0.01 -18.74
CA ILE A 99 -55.87 0.62 -17.91
C ILE A 99 -56.95 -0.39 -17.46
N GLU A 100 -57.07 -1.55 -18.12
CA GLU A 100 -58.10 -2.56 -17.79
C GLU A 100 -57.66 -3.67 -16.82
N ILE A 101 -56.44 -3.64 -16.30
CA ILE A 101 -56.01 -4.60 -15.28
C ILE A 101 -56.43 -4.05 -13.90
N PRO A 102 -57.28 -4.73 -13.13
CA PRO A 102 -57.64 -4.27 -11.79
C PRO A 102 -56.37 -4.17 -10.95
N LYS A 103 -56.21 -3.02 -10.26
CA LYS A 103 -55.09 -2.76 -9.34
C LYS A 103 -54.89 -3.96 -8.43
N PRO A 104 -53.69 -4.56 -8.36
CA PRO A 104 -53.42 -5.57 -7.35
C PRO A 104 -53.63 -4.93 -5.98
N GLU A 105 -54.29 -5.66 -5.08
CA GLU A 105 -54.46 -5.28 -3.69
C GLU A 105 -53.10 -4.88 -3.11
N LYS A 106 -53.10 -3.82 -2.30
CA LYS A 106 -51.92 -3.37 -1.56
C LYS A 106 -51.36 -4.56 -0.79
N ILE A 107 -50.28 -5.15 -1.30
CA ILE A 107 -49.37 -5.96 -0.50
C ILE A 107 -48.87 -5.00 0.57
N ILE A 108 -49.35 -5.18 1.80
CA ILE A 108 -48.74 -4.58 2.98
C ILE A 108 -47.25 -4.90 2.85
N PRO A 109 -46.35 -3.91 2.79
CA PRO A 109 -44.94 -4.21 2.75
C PRO A 109 -44.65 -5.00 4.02
N VAL A 110 -44.33 -6.28 3.88
CA VAL A 110 -43.59 -6.98 4.92
C VAL A 110 -42.33 -6.15 5.07
N GLU A 111 -42.21 -5.45 6.20
CA GLU A 111 -40.98 -4.79 6.57
C GLU A 111 -39.86 -5.82 6.43
N LYS A 112 -39.09 -5.73 5.34
CA LYS A 112 -37.73 -6.22 5.36
C LYS A 112 -37.11 -5.45 6.50
N LYS A 113 -36.97 -6.09 7.68
CA LYS A 113 -36.14 -5.61 8.78
C LYS A 113 -34.91 -5.02 8.13
N LYS A 114 -34.71 -3.70 8.25
CA LYS A 114 -33.43 -3.09 7.91
C LYS A 114 -32.41 -3.89 8.70
N GLU A 115 -31.57 -4.67 8.01
CA GLU A 115 -30.45 -5.32 8.65
C GLU A 115 -29.65 -4.22 9.32
N GLU A 116 -29.61 -4.25 10.64
CA GLU A 116 -28.95 -3.25 11.46
C GLU A 116 -27.46 -3.34 11.13
N ILE A 117 -26.93 -2.33 10.43
CA ILE A 117 -25.53 -2.33 9.99
C ILE A 117 -24.67 -2.14 11.24
N LEU A 118 -24.07 -3.23 11.70
CA LEU A 118 -23.18 -3.21 12.86
C LEU A 118 -21.91 -2.40 12.53
N PRO A 119 -21.38 -1.61 13.48
CA PRO A 119 -20.16 -0.84 13.27
C PRO A 119 -18.96 -1.80 13.21
N ALA A 120 -18.08 -1.68 12.21
CA ALA A 120 -16.96 -2.61 12.01
C ALA A 120 -16.10 -2.82 13.28
N PRO A 121 -15.76 -4.07 13.65
CA PRO A 121 -15.13 -4.38 14.94
C PRO A 121 -13.62 -4.08 14.96
N PHE A 122 -12.99 -4.08 13.79
CA PHE A 122 -11.57 -3.82 13.61
C PHE A 122 -11.33 -2.46 12.97
N SER A 123 -10.11 -1.93 13.17
CA SER A 123 -9.70 -0.69 12.51
C SER A 123 -9.60 -0.90 11.00
N LYS A 124 -10.04 0.08 10.21
CA LYS A 124 -10.07 0.00 8.73
C LYS A 124 -8.71 -0.28 8.06
N ASN A 125 -7.61 0.00 8.76
CA ASN A 125 -6.25 -0.17 8.27
C ASN A 125 -5.55 -1.39 8.91
N LEU A 126 -6.30 -2.32 9.48
CA LEU A 126 -5.71 -3.54 10.02
C LEU A 126 -5.18 -4.39 8.86
N GLU A 127 -3.88 -4.66 8.89
CA GLU A 127 -3.21 -5.56 7.96
C GLU A 127 -2.58 -6.70 8.75
N PHE A 128 -2.67 -7.92 8.22
CA PHE A 128 -2.02 -9.10 8.78
C PHE A 128 -0.82 -9.52 7.93
N LEU A 129 0.11 -10.26 8.51
CA LEU A 129 1.29 -10.79 7.84
C LEU A 129 1.17 -12.31 7.62
N GLN A 130 1.56 -12.77 6.43
CA GLN A 130 1.70 -14.21 6.14
C GLN A 130 2.84 -14.82 6.95
N TYR A 131 2.71 -16.12 7.28
CA TYR A 131 3.71 -16.88 8.04
C TYR A 131 4.15 -16.17 9.33
N ALA A 132 3.21 -15.57 10.05
CA ALA A 132 3.48 -14.76 11.23
C ALA A 132 2.43 -14.98 12.31
N THR A 133 2.79 -14.66 13.54
CA THR A 133 1.81 -14.45 14.62
C THR A 133 1.23 -13.05 14.49
N ASN A 134 -0.08 -12.97 14.33
CA ASN A 134 -0.82 -11.73 14.21
C ASN A 134 -1.69 -11.52 15.43
N THR A 135 -1.89 -10.26 15.83
CA THR A 135 -2.79 -9.89 16.92
C THR A 135 -3.98 -9.15 16.35
N ALA A 136 -5.18 -9.68 16.61
CA ALA A 136 -6.43 -8.96 16.33
C ALA A 136 -6.97 -8.35 17.63
N GLU A 137 -7.36 -7.07 17.57
CA GLU A 137 -8.04 -6.36 18.64
C GLU A 137 -9.48 -6.08 18.25
N ASN A 138 -10.42 -6.71 18.94
CA ASN A 138 -11.84 -6.46 18.77
C ASN A 138 -12.27 -5.30 19.68
N LYS A 139 -12.61 -4.16 19.10
CA LYS A 139 -13.13 -2.99 19.83
C LYS A 139 -14.66 -2.95 19.89
N GLY A 140 -15.33 -3.86 19.19
CA GLY A 140 -16.78 -4.00 19.17
C GLY A 140 -17.34 -4.72 20.40
N ASP A 141 -18.67 -4.76 20.48
CA ASP A 141 -19.43 -5.38 21.56
C ASP A 141 -19.86 -6.83 21.24
N TYR A 142 -19.49 -7.36 20.08
CA TYR A 142 -19.88 -8.70 19.61
C TYR A 142 -18.63 -9.54 19.26
N GLU A 143 -18.78 -10.87 19.30
CA GLU A 143 -17.69 -11.79 18.95
C GLU A 143 -17.42 -11.75 17.45
N VAL A 144 -16.14 -11.90 17.10
CA VAL A 144 -15.65 -11.82 15.74
C VAL A 144 -14.91 -13.11 15.38
N SER A 145 -15.37 -13.78 14.32
CA SER A 145 -14.71 -14.98 13.81
C SER A 145 -13.84 -14.62 12.61
N ILE A 146 -12.56 -14.99 12.71
CA ILE A 146 -11.55 -14.87 11.66
C ILE A 146 -11.52 -16.21 10.93
N VAL A 147 -11.87 -16.21 9.65
CA VAL A 147 -11.94 -17.42 8.82
C VAL A 147 -11.10 -17.29 7.56
N ASP A 148 -10.62 -18.41 7.03
CA ASP A 148 -9.94 -18.45 5.73
C ASP A 148 -10.95 -18.34 4.57
N ALA A 149 -10.44 -18.28 3.33
CA ALA A 149 -11.27 -18.25 2.12
C ALA A 149 -12.17 -19.51 1.95
N ALA A 150 -11.82 -20.62 2.59
CA ALA A 150 -12.59 -21.87 2.60
C ALA A 150 -13.60 -21.93 3.77
N ASN A 151 -13.77 -20.85 4.52
CA ASN A 151 -14.60 -20.74 5.73
C ASN A 151 -14.14 -21.59 6.93
N ASN A 152 -12.90 -22.05 6.97
CA ASN A 152 -12.35 -22.67 8.18
C ASN A 152 -12.05 -21.60 9.22
N VAL A 153 -12.41 -21.85 10.47
CA VAL A 153 -12.17 -20.91 11.58
C VAL A 153 -10.69 -20.94 11.95
N ILE A 154 -10.02 -19.78 11.82
CA ILE A 154 -8.64 -19.56 12.23
C ILE A 154 -8.61 -19.13 13.71
N ALA A 155 -9.45 -18.17 14.08
CA ALA A 155 -9.53 -17.65 15.43
C ALA A 155 -10.87 -16.99 15.72
N ASN A 156 -11.25 -16.97 17.00
CA ASN A 156 -12.37 -16.19 17.50
C ASN A 156 -11.86 -15.13 18.48
N VAL A 157 -12.31 -13.89 18.30
CA VAL A 157 -11.90 -12.74 19.12
C VAL A 157 -13.12 -12.22 19.87
N ASN A 158 -13.10 -12.40 21.19
CA ASN A 158 -14.17 -11.96 22.07
C ASN A 158 -14.34 -10.43 22.05
N PRO A 159 -15.52 -9.91 22.41
CA PRO A 159 -15.74 -8.47 22.55
C PRO A 159 -14.69 -7.81 23.45
N LYS A 160 -14.24 -6.62 23.07
CA LYS A 160 -13.28 -5.80 23.85
C LYS A 160 -12.00 -6.54 24.24
N SER A 161 -11.56 -7.49 23.42
CA SER A 161 -10.41 -8.34 23.71
C SER A 161 -9.40 -8.38 22.57
N LYS A 162 -8.18 -8.83 22.90
CA LYS A 162 -7.11 -9.11 21.94
C LYS A 162 -6.87 -10.61 21.87
N LYS A 163 -6.61 -11.10 20.67
CA LYS A 163 -6.25 -12.50 20.45
C LYS A 163 -5.14 -12.61 19.43
N ASP A 164 -4.12 -13.39 19.80
CA ASP A 164 -3.06 -13.79 18.89
C ASP A 164 -3.47 -15.05 18.13
N PHE A 165 -3.14 -15.09 16.86
CA PHE A 165 -3.40 -16.23 15.97
C PHE A 165 -2.31 -16.30 14.91
N GLU A 166 -2.14 -17.49 14.32
CA GLU A 166 -1.11 -17.72 13.32
C GLU A 166 -1.71 -17.78 11.93
N LEU A 167 -1.05 -17.12 10.98
CA LEU A 167 -1.34 -17.24 9.56
C LEU A 167 -0.19 -17.96 8.87
N ALA A 168 -0.53 -18.74 7.86
CA ALA A 168 0.38 -19.45 6.98
C ALA A 168 0.43 -18.74 5.62
N ASP A 169 -0.07 -19.39 4.57
CA ASP A 169 -0.03 -18.95 3.17
C ASP A 169 -1.27 -18.16 2.72
N GLN A 170 -2.23 -17.89 3.61
CA GLN A 170 -3.45 -17.18 3.27
C GLN A 170 -3.14 -15.77 2.74
N SER A 171 -3.67 -15.40 1.57
CA SER A 171 -3.52 -14.06 0.99
C SER A 171 -4.60 -13.08 1.47
N GLU A 172 -5.73 -13.60 1.93
CA GLU A 172 -6.84 -12.86 2.49
C GLU A 172 -7.46 -13.64 3.64
N VAL A 173 -8.07 -12.90 4.57
CA VAL A 173 -8.80 -13.44 5.70
C VAL A 173 -10.17 -12.78 5.72
N ILE A 174 -11.21 -13.56 5.95
CA ILE A 174 -12.58 -13.07 6.05
C ILE A 174 -12.92 -12.97 7.53
N ILE A 175 -13.43 -11.82 7.92
CA ILE A 175 -13.92 -11.57 9.25
C ILE A 175 -15.42 -11.64 9.21
N LYS A 176 -16.01 -12.47 10.07
CA LYS A 176 -17.46 -12.59 10.22
C LYS A 176 -17.88 -12.02 11.55
N TYR A 177 -18.91 -11.20 11.53
CA TYR A 177 -19.48 -10.61 12.73
C TYR A 177 -20.97 -10.28 12.53
N GLY A 178 -21.82 -10.77 13.44
CA GLY A 178 -23.27 -10.76 13.22
C GLY A 178 -23.63 -11.42 11.88
N ASN A 179 -24.34 -10.69 11.02
CA ASN A 179 -24.68 -11.12 9.65
C ASN A 179 -23.75 -10.50 8.58
N GLN A 180 -22.68 -9.82 8.99
CA GLN A 180 -21.76 -9.11 8.09
C GLN A 180 -20.44 -9.84 7.95
N SER A 181 -19.77 -9.59 6.83
CA SER A 181 -18.44 -10.09 6.58
C SER A 181 -17.56 -9.06 5.88
N ASP A 182 -16.34 -8.90 6.37
CA ASP A 182 -15.33 -8.03 5.78
C ASP A 182 -14.10 -8.85 5.36
N ARG A 183 -13.44 -8.42 4.29
CA ARG A 183 -12.20 -9.05 3.81
C ARG A 183 -11.00 -8.20 4.18
N ILE A 184 -10.03 -8.80 4.85
CA ILE A 184 -8.73 -8.18 5.13
C ILE A 184 -7.66 -8.84 4.27
N LYS A 185 -6.89 -7.99 3.57
CA LYS A 185 -5.72 -8.44 2.81
C LYS A 185 -4.59 -8.79 3.77
N VAL A 186 -3.95 -9.93 3.52
CA VAL A 186 -2.74 -10.33 4.24
C VAL A 186 -1.54 -9.90 3.40
N LYS A 187 -0.64 -9.15 4.02
CA LYS A 187 0.62 -8.75 3.41
C LYS A 187 1.50 -9.98 3.21
N LYS A 188 2.05 -10.06 2.00
CA LYS A 188 2.92 -11.16 1.60
C LYS A 188 4.17 -11.22 2.46
N ASN A 189 4.57 -12.44 2.78
CA ASN A 189 5.86 -12.71 3.41
C ASN A 189 7.02 -12.53 2.40
N TYR A 190 7.99 -11.70 2.76
CA TYR A 190 9.25 -11.55 2.06
C TYR A 190 10.40 -12.15 2.89
N PRO A 191 11.44 -12.69 2.24
CA PRO A 191 12.60 -13.20 2.95
C PRO A 191 13.31 -12.08 3.72
N PRO A 192 13.94 -12.39 4.87
CA PRO A 192 14.69 -11.40 5.64
C PRO A 192 15.79 -10.77 4.80
N GLU A 193 15.99 -9.46 4.95
CA GLU A 193 17.07 -8.74 4.29
C GLU A 193 18.27 -8.64 5.22
N ILE A 194 19.47 -8.92 4.71
CA ILE A 194 20.74 -8.76 5.44
C ILE A 194 21.54 -7.66 4.74
N GLU A 195 21.85 -6.59 5.47
CA GLU A 195 22.66 -5.49 4.99
C GLU A 195 23.99 -5.45 5.76
N ILE A 196 25.10 -5.60 5.04
CA ILE A 196 26.46 -5.53 5.61
C ILE A 196 27.05 -4.16 5.27
N LYS A 197 27.45 -3.42 6.31
CA LYS A 197 28.08 -2.10 6.17
C LYS A 197 29.49 -2.13 6.73
N LYS A 198 30.47 -1.73 5.92
CA LYS A 198 31.83 -1.47 6.40
C LYS A 198 31.83 -0.20 7.25
N VAL A 199 32.33 -0.29 8.49
CA VAL A 199 32.33 0.83 9.46
C VAL A 199 33.73 1.33 9.82
N THR A 200 34.76 0.78 9.18
CA THR A 200 36.16 1.20 9.37
C THR A 200 36.84 1.47 8.03
N ASN A 201 37.83 2.36 8.05
CA ASN A 201 38.75 2.61 6.94
C ASN A 201 40.08 1.86 7.11
N LYS A 202 40.25 1.05 8.18
CA LYS A 202 41.50 0.30 8.41
C LYS A 202 41.82 -0.70 7.30
N MET A 203 40.80 -1.21 6.61
CA MET A 203 40.96 -2.14 5.47
C MET A 203 41.23 -1.42 4.15
N ASP A 204 41.22 -0.09 4.12
CA ASP A 204 41.47 0.71 2.91
C ASP A 204 42.92 1.22 2.82
N LYS A 205 43.78 0.82 3.77
CA LYS A 205 45.19 1.22 3.85
C LYS A 205 46.08 0.24 3.08
N SER A 206 47.32 0.65 2.80
CA SER A 206 48.35 -0.24 2.26
C SER A 206 48.74 -1.31 3.28
N ASP A 207 48.94 -0.90 4.53
CA ASP A 207 49.38 -1.78 5.60
C ASP A 207 48.17 -2.10 6.48
N ILE A 208 47.72 -3.35 6.43
CA ILE A 208 46.50 -3.77 7.11
C ILE A 208 46.85 -4.91 8.07
N TYR A 209 46.90 -4.58 9.36
CA TYR A 209 47.34 -5.50 10.39
C TYR A 209 46.19 -6.33 10.97
N VAL A 210 46.34 -7.66 11.02
CA VAL A 210 45.36 -8.59 11.61
C VAL A 210 45.04 -8.20 13.04
N LYS A 211 46.05 -7.91 13.86
CA LYS A 211 45.87 -7.51 15.27
C LYS A 211 44.96 -6.29 15.44
N ASP A 212 45.00 -5.37 14.48
CA ASP A 212 44.16 -4.18 14.48
C ASP A 212 42.71 -4.48 14.11
N LEU A 213 42.49 -5.33 13.11
CA LEU A 213 41.15 -5.77 12.67
C LEU A 213 40.46 -6.66 13.71
N GLN A 214 41.23 -7.42 14.50
CA GLN A 214 40.68 -8.24 15.58
C GLN A 214 40.21 -7.42 16.79
N ARG A 215 40.73 -6.19 16.95
CA ARG A 215 40.39 -5.29 18.06
C ARG A 215 39.34 -4.24 17.71
N THR A 216 39.03 -4.09 16.42
CA THR A 216 38.17 -3.03 15.90
C THR A 216 36.95 -3.64 15.23
N THR A 217 35.76 -3.09 15.49
CA THR A 217 34.58 -3.42 14.70
C THR A 217 34.82 -2.98 13.26
N CYS A 218 34.82 -3.93 12.33
CA CYS A 218 35.09 -3.65 10.92
C CYS A 218 33.80 -3.56 10.10
N PHE A 219 32.81 -4.37 10.46
CA PHE A 219 31.50 -4.37 9.82
C PHE A 219 30.38 -4.29 10.84
N THR A 220 29.27 -3.70 10.41
CA THR A 220 27.99 -3.76 11.08
C THR A 220 27.00 -4.47 10.16
N VAL A 221 26.35 -5.51 10.66
CA VAL A 221 25.36 -6.31 9.94
C VAL A 221 23.98 -6.00 10.50
N GLU A 222 23.09 -5.52 9.65
CA GLU A 222 21.70 -5.20 9.99
C GLU A 222 20.77 -6.22 9.34
N ILE A 223 19.87 -6.80 10.12
CA ILE A 223 18.85 -7.74 9.64
C ILE A 223 17.49 -7.06 9.71
N LYS A 224 16.88 -6.86 8.54
CA LYS A 224 15.57 -6.22 8.40
C LYS A 224 14.51 -7.27 8.13
N ASP A 225 13.55 -7.38 9.04
CA ASP A 225 12.32 -8.15 8.88
C ASP A 225 11.26 -7.56 9.82
N GLU A 226 9.99 -7.61 9.45
CA GLU A 226 8.88 -7.16 10.30
C GLU A 226 8.62 -8.13 11.47
N ARG A 227 9.17 -9.35 11.39
CA ARG A 227 8.96 -10.45 12.33
C ARG A 227 10.29 -10.90 12.94
N ILE A 228 11.03 -9.95 13.51
CA ILE A 228 12.35 -10.20 14.11
C ILE A 228 12.35 -11.40 15.07
N ASP A 229 11.29 -11.59 15.86
CA ASP A 229 11.25 -12.63 16.89
C ASP A 229 11.21 -14.07 16.35
N GLN A 230 10.86 -14.28 15.07
CA GLN A 230 10.88 -15.61 14.44
C GLN A 230 12.15 -15.88 13.61
N ILE A 231 13.04 -14.89 13.47
CA ILE A 231 14.27 -15.01 12.68
C ILE A 231 15.40 -15.59 13.52
N LYS A 232 15.98 -16.70 13.05
CA LYS A 232 17.20 -17.28 13.59
C LYS A 232 18.40 -16.83 12.76
N VAL A 233 19.40 -16.26 13.44
CA VAL A 233 20.61 -15.73 12.82
C VAL A 233 21.79 -16.62 13.14
N SER A 234 22.61 -16.90 12.14
CA SER A 234 23.88 -17.61 12.30
C SER A 234 24.96 -16.92 11.49
N SER A 235 26.21 -17.05 11.93
CA SER A 235 27.37 -16.49 11.27
C SER A 235 28.44 -17.56 11.08
N SER A 236 29.27 -17.40 10.05
CA SER A 236 30.37 -18.32 9.74
C SER A 236 31.58 -17.53 9.20
N GLY A 237 32.76 -18.12 9.33
CA GLY A 237 34.04 -17.49 9.00
C GLY A 237 34.88 -17.17 10.25
N PRO A 238 36.12 -16.69 10.08
CA PRO A 238 37.02 -16.34 11.17
C PRO A 238 36.63 -14.96 11.75
N ILE A 239 35.46 -14.88 12.39
CA ILE A 239 34.89 -13.64 12.91
C ILE A 239 34.42 -13.80 14.35
N THR A 240 34.47 -12.69 15.09
CA THR A 240 33.75 -12.52 16.36
C THR A 240 32.57 -11.61 16.14
N VAL A 241 31.40 -12.03 16.60
CA VAL A 241 30.14 -11.30 16.46
C VAL A 241 29.64 -10.87 17.83
N SER A 242 29.29 -9.59 17.97
CA SER A 242 28.69 -9.09 19.21
C SER A 242 27.28 -9.65 19.42
N ALA A 243 26.79 -9.61 20.66
CA ALA A 243 25.36 -9.83 20.91
C ALA A 243 24.51 -8.83 20.10
N PRO A 244 23.34 -9.26 19.58
CA PRO A 244 22.48 -8.38 18.79
C PRO A 244 22.00 -7.18 19.61
N GLN A 245 21.97 -6.02 18.98
CA GLN A 245 21.35 -4.81 19.52
C GLN A 245 20.17 -4.42 18.62
N LYS A 246 19.06 -3.98 19.21
CA LYS A 246 17.93 -3.45 18.42
C LYS A 246 18.20 -2.00 18.06
N ASN A 247 18.08 -1.66 16.77
CA ASN A 247 18.14 -0.26 16.35
C ASN A 247 16.79 0.46 16.58
N LYS A 248 16.71 1.75 16.22
CA LYS A 248 15.47 2.55 16.37
C LYS A 248 14.26 1.98 15.61
N ASN A 249 14.51 1.20 14.57
CA ASN A 249 13.48 0.56 13.74
C ASN A 249 13.13 -0.85 14.23
N GLY A 250 13.76 -1.33 15.32
CA GLY A 250 13.57 -2.67 15.87
C GLY A 250 14.44 -3.76 15.24
N ASN A 251 15.19 -3.47 14.17
CA ASN A 251 16.04 -4.42 13.45
C ASN A 251 17.21 -4.90 14.32
N LEU A 252 17.63 -6.15 14.09
CA LEU A 252 18.79 -6.71 14.78
C LEU A 252 20.09 -6.23 14.14
N VAL A 253 20.99 -5.70 14.96
CA VAL A 253 22.29 -5.19 14.54
C VAL A 253 23.40 -5.95 15.24
N TYR A 254 24.35 -6.43 14.45
CA TYR A 254 25.52 -7.17 14.90
C TYR A 254 26.79 -6.41 14.52
N ASN A 255 27.73 -6.31 15.45
CA ASN A 255 29.06 -5.79 15.18
C ASN A 255 30.00 -6.96 14.94
N VAL A 256 30.82 -6.86 13.89
CA VAL A 256 31.68 -7.94 13.42
C VAL A 256 33.13 -7.47 13.41
N SER A 257 33.99 -8.27 14.03
CA SER A 257 35.44 -8.11 14.05
C SER A 257 36.09 -9.38 13.52
N LEU A 258 37.31 -9.26 12.99
CA LEU A 258 38.08 -10.43 12.57
C LEU A 258 38.45 -11.28 13.80
N GLN A 259 38.54 -12.59 13.66
CA GLN A 259 39.08 -13.51 14.65
C GLN A 259 39.80 -14.64 13.92
N LEU A 260 41.06 -14.39 13.58
CA LEU A 260 41.88 -15.29 12.78
C LEU A 260 42.87 -16.05 13.64
N VAL A 261 43.83 -15.33 14.23
CA VAL A 261 44.96 -15.89 15.00
C VAL A 261 45.43 -14.92 16.08
N ASN A 262 45.98 -15.45 17.17
CA ASN A 262 46.33 -14.64 18.35
C ASN A 262 47.81 -14.25 18.44
N THR A 263 48.70 -14.85 17.64
CA THR A 263 50.17 -14.65 17.68
C THR A 263 50.75 -14.57 16.26
N ALA A 264 51.93 -13.95 16.12
CA ALA A 264 52.63 -13.82 14.85
C ALA A 264 53.03 -15.19 14.27
N ASP A 265 53.60 -16.07 15.08
CA ASP A 265 53.98 -17.43 14.60
C ASP A 265 52.78 -18.20 14.03
N LYS A 266 51.60 -18.05 14.64
CA LYS A 266 50.36 -18.68 14.14
C LYS A 266 49.84 -18.01 12.87
N PHE A 267 50.13 -16.72 12.69
CA PHE A 267 49.83 -16.03 11.45
C PHE A 267 50.70 -16.55 10.32
N ASP A 268 52.00 -16.73 10.54
CA ASP A 268 52.91 -17.28 9.54
C ASP A 268 52.51 -18.71 9.13
N GLU A 269 52.17 -19.55 10.11
CA GLU A 269 51.60 -20.89 9.83
C GLU A 269 50.29 -20.81 9.04
N TRP A 270 49.46 -19.80 9.32
CA TRP A 270 48.20 -19.60 8.62
C TRP A 270 48.44 -19.14 7.18
N THR A 271 49.36 -18.21 6.94
CA THR A 271 49.70 -17.73 5.60
C THR A 271 50.31 -18.83 4.74
N ASP A 272 51.15 -19.69 5.33
CA ASP A 272 51.74 -20.83 4.62
C ASP A 272 50.66 -21.80 4.12
N ARG A 273 49.67 -22.08 4.96
CA ARG A 273 48.54 -22.97 4.64
C ARG A 273 47.51 -22.35 3.70
N ASN A 274 47.46 -21.03 3.63
CA ASN A 274 46.43 -20.27 2.92
C ASN A 274 47.01 -19.31 1.88
N SER A 275 48.19 -19.63 1.33
CA SER A 275 48.89 -18.83 0.31
C SER A 275 48.05 -18.57 -0.95
N GLN A 276 47.04 -19.40 -1.20
CA GLN A 276 46.05 -19.24 -2.27
C GLN A 276 44.98 -18.16 -1.99
N LEU A 277 44.82 -17.73 -0.73
CA LEU A 277 43.80 -16.74 -0.33
C LEU A 277 44.33 -15.31 -0.43
N VAL A 278 44.98 -14.99 -1.55
CA VAL A 278 45.59 -13.69 -1.81
C VAL A 278 44.85 -13.00 -2.95
N ASP A 279 44.67 -11.69 -2.84
CA ASP A 279 44.04 -10.85 -3.85
C ASP A 279 45.02 -10.41 -4.95
N GLN A 280 44.51 -9.72 -5.97
CA GLN A 280 45.35 -9.23 -7.07
C GLN A 280 46.39 -8.18 -6.61
N GLU A 281 46.20 -7.59 -5.44
CA GLU A 281 47.06 -6.59 -4.81
C GLU A 281 48.03 -7.22 -3.79
N GLY A 282 48.04 -8.55 -3.63
CA GLY A 282 48.92 -9.25 -2.71
C GLY A 282 48.42 -9.31 -1.26
N ARG A 283 47.17 -8.93 -0.98
CA ARG A 283 46.57 -8.96 0.37
C ARG A 283 45.86 -10.28 0.63
N TYR A 284 46.00 -10.81 1.83
CA TYR A 284 45.25 -11.98 2.28
C TYR A 284 43.77 -11.65 2.46
N LYS A 285 42.91 -12.63 2.18
CA LYS A 285 41.45 -12.54 2.31
C LYS A 285 40.90 -13.52 3.35
N ALA A 286 39.92 -13.05 4.12
CA ALA A 286 39.09 -13.92 4.95
C ALA A 286 37.60 -13.62 4.73
N ASN A 287 36.87 -14.60 4.20
CA ASN A 287 35.44 -14.48 3.95
C ASN A 287 34.64 -14.77 5.22
N PHE A 288 33.53 -14.08 5.39
CA PHE A 288 32.53 -14.41 6.40
C PHE A 288 31.13 -14.31 5.82
N PHE A 289 30.20 -15.04 6.42
CA PHE A 289 28.81 -15.09 5.96
C PHE A 289 27.85 -14.98 7.14
N PHE A 290 26.75 -14.28 6.91
CA PHE A 290 25.57 -14.23 7.78
C PHE A 290 24.41 -14.94 7.09
N THR A 291 23.73 -15.78 7.86
CA THR A 291 22.50 -16.45 7.45
C THR A 291 21.37 -16.03 8.36
N ALA A 292 20.29 -15.50 7.78
CA ALA A 292 19.01 -15.26 8.43
C ALA A 292 18.02 -16.33 7.95
N PHE A 293 17.41 -17.03 8.89
CA PHE A 293 16.47 -18.10 8.64
C PHE A 293 15.14 -17.82 9.34
N ASP A 294 14.05 -17.78 8.60
CA ASP A 294 12.71 -17.67 9.17
C ASP A 294 12.19 -19.05 9.58
N ASN A 295 11.99 -19.24 10.89
CA ASN A 295 11.53 -20.51 11.44
C ASN A 295 10.13 -20.93 10.97
N LYS A 296 9.25 -19.98 10.62
CA LYS A 296 7.87 -20.27 10.19
C LYS A 296 7.79 -20.52 8.69
N SER A 297 8.30 -19.59 7.89
CA SER A 297 8.23 -19.71 6.43
C SER A 297 9.32 -20.58 5.78
N LYS A 298 10.35 -20.95 6.56
CA LYS A 298 11.52 -21.70 6.11
C LYS A 298 12.37 -20.96 5.05
N GLN A 299 12.12 -19.69 4.83
CA GLN A 299 12.93 -18.86 3.95
C GLN A 299 14.32 -18.62 4.57
N LYS A 300 15.35 -18.65 3.72
CA LYS A 300 16.75 -18.40 4.10
C LYS A 300 17.31 -17.30 3.22
N THR A 301 18.01 -16.37 3.84
CA THR A 301 18.88 -15.40 3.17
C THR A 301 20.30 -15.57 3.69
N GLU A 302 21.27 -15.62 2.79
CA GLU A 302 22.69 -15.68 3.14
C GLU A 302 23.43 -14.58 2.38
N VAL A 303 24.20 -13.78 3.12
CA VAL A 303 25.01 -12.69 2.58
C VAL A 303 26.36 -12.72 3.28
N GLY A 304 27.44 -12.55 2.52
CA GLY A 304 28.79 -12.51 3.04
C GLY A 304 29.57 -11.31 2.55
N ASP A 305 30.66 -11.04 3.26
CA ASP A 305 31.65 -10.02 2.89
C ASP A 305 33.05 -10.51 3.28
N VAL A 306 34.07 -9.72 3.00
CA VAL A 306 35.46 -10.14 3.03
C VAL A 306 36.32 -9.16 3.82
N PHE A 307 37.15 -9.69 4.72
CA PHE A 307 38.25 -8.98 5.33
C PHE A 307 39.50 -9.07 4.45
N TYR A 308 40.23 -7.96 4.36
CA TYR A 308 41.53 -7.88 3.70
C TYR A 308 42.60 -7.53 4.73
N PHE A 309 43.77 -8.17 4.67
CA PHE A 309 44.91 -7.88 5.55
C PHE A 309 46.26 -8.26 4.91
N THR A 310 47.36 -7.67 5.36
CA THR A 310 48.72 -7.94 4.85
C THR A 310 49.57 -8.68 5.86
N ASP A 311 49.66 -8.15 7.09
CA ASP A 311 50.60 -8.62 8.12
C ASP A 311 49.91 -8.82 9.48
N PHE A 312 50.59 -9.49 10.41
CA PHE A 312 50.04 -9.71 11.75
C PHE A 312 50.00 -8.42 12.58
N SER A 313 51.10 -7.67 12.63
CA SER A 313 51.28 -6.42 13.36
C SER A 313 52.38 -5.55 12.74
N LYS A 314 52.40 -4.26 13.08
CA LYS A 314 53.47 -3.32 12.71
C LYS A 314 54.83 -3.76 13.25
#